data_AF-A0A522NCU2-F1
#
_entry.id   AF-A0A522NCU2-F1
#
_cell.length_a   1.000
_cell.length_b   1.000
_cell.length_c   1.000
_cell.angle_alpha   90.00
_cell.angle_beta   90.00
_cell.angle_gamma   90.00
#
_symmetry.space_group_name_H-M   'P 1'
#
loop_
_entity.id
_entity.type
_entity.pdbx_description
1 polymer ?
#
loop_
_entity_poly.entity_id
_entity_poly.type
_entity_poly.pdbx_seq_one_letter_code
_entity_poly.pdbx_strand_id
1 'polypeptide(L)'
;MIKFSKYALSMGAALATLALAAPSFGATAHARFSDVPASNAAHASSFTGAPDLPLTLALVEAGNGPKAFKSGTLVGVLGGDQTKAEVAKLTKQFGSSNVQSFLTVFDFAVDDSLKIVTAKHVALPAQPEPAPTDGKALAVALFKGGELPSGSFNVEYLFDRLLTHPIHVEVMDDVDAKYGPKADANFHVILQQAMVDLGALYHGGAAAAAK
;
A
#
# COMPACT_ATOMS: atom_id res chain seq x y z
N MET A 1 17.43 47.20 -69.04
CA MET A 1 18.25 47.92 -68.04
C MET A 1 18.14 47.17 -66.71
N ILE A 2 19.29 46.69 -66.23
CA ILE A 2 19.47 45.94 -64.98
C ILE A 2 19.62 46.95 -63.83
N LYS A 3 18.96 46.72 -62.69
CA LYS A 3 19.45 47.12 -61.37
C LYS A 3 19.09 46.06 -60.32
N PHE A 4 20.12 45.35 -59.86
CA PHE A 4 20.18 44.54 -58.65
C PHE A 4 20.39 45.45 -57.42
N SER A 5 19.73 45.15 -56.29
CA SER A 5 20.25 45.36 -54.91
C SER A 5 19.20 44.94 -53.88
N LYS A 6 19.44 44.37 -52.71
CA LYS A 6 20.50 43.58 -52.04
C LYS A 6 19.82 43.03 -50.76
N TYR A 7 20.10 41.77 -50.45
CA TYR A 7 20.14 41.10 -49.14
C TYR A 7 19.41 41.70 -47.91
N ALA A 8 18.60 40.87 -47.25
CA ALA A 8 18.84 40.53 -45.84
C ALA A 8 18.13 39.20 -45.49
N LEU A 9 18.94 38.17 -45.25
CA LEU A 9 18.58 36.91 -44.64
C LEU A 9 18.53 37.14 -43.13
N SER A 10 17.42 36.83 -42.46
CA SER A 10 17.45 36.51 -41.03
C SER A 10 16.49 35.36 -40.74
N MET A 11 17.08 34.17 -40.61
CA MET A 11 16.49 33.03 -39.92
C MET A 11 16.28 33.40 -38.46
N GLY A 12 15.04 33.72 -38.09
CA GLY A 12 14.61 33.80 -36.69
C GLY A 12 14.25 32.40 -36.20
N ALA A 13 15.09 31.83 -35.36
CA ALA A 13 14.87 30.55 -34.70
C ALA A 13 13.60 30.62 -33.83
N ALA A 14 12.56 29.89 -34.24
CA ALA A 14 11.44 29.57 -33.37
C ALA A 14 11.90 28.50 -32.37
N LEU A 15 12.39 28.94 -31.20
CA LEU A 15 12.50 28.09 -30.01
C LEU A 15 11.06 27.79 -29.53
N ALA A 16 10.47 26.75 -30.11
CA ALA A 16 9.30 26.09 -29.54
C ALA A 16 9.77 25.40 -28.25
N THR A 17 9.58 26.07 -27.12
CA THR A 17 9.64 25.44 -25.80
C THR A 17 8.48 24.45 -25.70
N LEU A 18 8.76 23.21 -26.07
CA LEU A 18 7.92 22.07 -25.72
C LEU A 18 8.08 21.83 -24.22
N ALA A 19 7.34 22.59 -23.41
CA ALA A 19 7.13 22.25 -22.01
C ALA A 19 6.36 20.92 -22.01
N LEU A 20 7.08 19.82 -21.81
CA LEU A 20 6.49 18.57 -21.33
C LEU A 20 5.79 18.89 -20.02
N ALA A 21 4.50 19.19 -20.09
CA ALA A 21 3.62 19.09 -18.95
C ALA A 21 3.58 17.61 -18.59
N ALA A 22 4.51 17.18 -17.73
CA ALA A 22 4.37 15.94 -17.02
C ALA A 22 3.03 16.04 -16.28
N PRO A 23 2.08 15.10 -16.48
CA PRO A 23 0.90 15.06 -15.64
C PRO A 23 1.36 14.93 -14.19
N SER A 24 1.09 15.96 -13.40
CA SER A 24 1.34 15.98 -11.96
C SER A 24 0.36 15.03 -11.28
N PHE A 25 0.66 13.73 -11.29
CA PHE A 25 -0.06 12.70 -10.54
C PHE A 25 0.35 12.67 -9.06
N GLY A 26 0.45 13.84 -8.42
CA GLY A 26 1.09 13.98 -7.10
C GLY A 26 0.36 14.87 -6.10
N ALA A 27 -0.91 15.24 -6.34
CA ALA A 27 -1.60 16.25 -5.52
C ALA A 27 -2.97 15.84 -4.96
N THR A 28 -3.29 14.55 -4.86
CA THR A 28 -4.62 14.09 -4.38
C THR A 28 -4.60 13.22 -3.13
N ALA A 29 -3.45 12.72 -2.65
CA ALA A 29 -3.41 11.88 -1.45
C ALA A 29 -3.89 12.63 -0.17
N HIS A 30 -3.73 13.95 -0.10
CA HIS A 30 -4.14 14.76 1.07
C HIS A 30 -5.64 15.02 1.17
N ALA A 31 -6.43 14.86 0.09
CA ALA A 31 -7.84 15.25 0.08
C ALA A 31 -8.82 14.09 0.39
N ARG A 32 -8.34 12.83 0.43
CA ARG A 32 -9.19 11.64 0.54
C ARG A 32 -9.68 11.32 1.96
N PHE A 33 -9.09 11.93 2.98
CA PHE A 33 -9.21 11.48 4.37
C PHE A 33 -9.61 12.57 5.39
N SER A 34 -10.14 13.71 4.92
CA SER A 34 -10.49 14.86 5.77
C SER A 34 -11.58 14.60 6.83
N ASP A 35 -12.36 13.53 6.69
CA ASP A 35 -13.49 13.20 7.60
C ASP A 35 -13.15 12.09 8.61
N VAL A 36 -11.92 11.56 8.59
CA VAL A 36 -11.45 10.59 9.58
C VAL A 36 -10.74 11.35 10.71
N PRO A 37 -11.05 11.10 12.00
CA PRO A 37 -10.34 11.75 13.09
C PRO A 37 -8.83 11.57 12.94
N ALA A 38 -8.09 12.68 12.94
CA ALA A 38 -6.64 12.77 12.77
C ALA A 38 -5.81 12.09 13.89
N SER A 39 -6.41 11.20 14.67
CA SER A 39 -5.67 10.36 15.59
C SER A 39 -4.96 9.26 14.79
N ASN A 40 -3.65 9.41 14.71
CA ASN A 40 -2.65 8.39 14.34
C ASN A 40 -2.14 8.54 12.90
N ALA A 41 -0.95 9.13 12.77
CA ALA A 41 0.22 8.74 11.97
C ALA A 41 0.07 8.21 10.52
N ALA A 42 -1.11 7.98 9.96
CA ALA A 42 -1.34 7.39 8.64
C ALA A 42 -0.92 8.34 7.51
N HIS A 43 -0.86 9.65 7.77
CA HIS A 43 -0.60 10.63 6.73
C HIS A 43 0.83 11.17 6.78
N ALA A 44 1.46 11.22 5.60
CA ALA A 44 2.65 12.00 5.21
C ALA A 44 4.00 11.28 5.02
N SER A 45 4.11 9.95 5.19
CA SER A 45 5.36 9.24 4.91
C SER A 45 5.21 8.24 3.77
N SER A 46 5.84 8.53 2.64
CA SER A 46 5.92 7.61 1.51
C SER A 46 7.25 6.88 1.47
N PHE A 47 7.23 5.59 1.11
CA PHE A 47 8.45 4.83 0.85
C PHE A 47 8.81 4.93 -0.63
N THR A 48 9.97 5.52 -0.93
CA THR A 48 10.44 5.72 -2.31
C THR A 48 11.55 4.75 -2.73
N GLY A 49 11.82 3.72 -1.91
CA GLY A 49 12.80 2.68 -2.22
C GLY A 49 12.26 1.61 -3.18
N ALA A 50 13.10 0.63 -3.49
CA ALA A 50 12.68 -0.54 -4.25
C ALA A 50 11.67 -1.37 -3.43
N PRO A 51 10.62 -1.94 -4.07
CA PRO A 51 9.63 -2.70 -3.35
C PRO A 51 10.21 -4.02 -2.81
N ASP A 52 9.72 -4.45 -1.66
CA ASP A 52 10.05 -5.74 -1.04
C ASP A 52 9.18 -6.84 -1.66
N LEU A 53 9.58 -7.29 -2.86
CA LEU A 53 8.85 -8.31 -3.60
C LEU A 53 8.82 -9.69 -2.90
N PRO A 54 9.87 -10.14 -2.18
CA PRO A 54 9.79 -11.37 -1.38
C PRO A 54 8.73 -11.29 -0.28
N LEU A 55 8.65 -10.16 0.45
CA LEU A 55 7.62 -9.95 1.46
C LEU A 55 6.22 -9.85 0.84
N THR A 56 6.12 -9.22 -0.33
CA THR A 56 4.87 -9.13 -1.10
C THR A 56 4.37 -10.52 -1.50
N LEU A 57 5.27 -11.37 -2.01
CA LEU A 57 4.93 -12.75 -2.34
C LEU A 57 4.52 -13.54 -1.09
N ALA A 58 5.23 -13.37 0.03
CA ALA A 58 4.90 -14.03 1.29
C ALA A 58 3.48 -13.68 1.76
N LEU A 59 3.09 -12.40 1.69
CA LEU A 59 1.73 -11.95 2.01
C LEU A 59 0.68 -12.59 1.10
N VAL A 60 0.92 -12.59 -0.21
CA VAL A 60 -0.03 -13.15 -1.19
C VAL A 60 -0.18 -14.66 -1.00
N GLU A 61 0.92 -15.39 -0.81
CA GLU A 61 0.90 -16.83 -0.58
C GLU A 61 0.25 -17.22 0.75
N ALA A 62 0.49 -16.46 1.82
CA ALA A 62 -0.18 -16.65 3.11
C ALA A 62 -1.70 -16.45 3.01
N GLY A 63 -2.13 -15.62 2.06
CA GLY A 63 -3.54 -15.44 1.70
C GLY A 63 -4.09 -16.49 0.73
N ASN A 64 -3.43 -17.62 0.48
CA ASN A 64 -3.82 -18.67 -0.49
C ASN A 64 -3.40 -18.41 -1.96
N GLY A 65 -2.41 -17.52 -2.17
CA GLY A 65 -1.70 -17.35 -3.44
C GLY A 65 -2.41 -16.47 -4.47
N PRO A 66 -1.72 -16.11 -5.57
CA PRO A 66 -2.13 -15.05 -6.48
C PRO A 66 -3.42 -15.34 -7.28
N LYS A 67 -3.84 -16.61 -7.39
CA LYS A 67 -5.05 -17.00 -8.11
C LYS A 67 -6.29 -17.14 -7.23
N ALA A 68 -6.09 -17.21 -5.92
CA ALA A 68 -7.14 -17.57 -4.96
C ALA A 68 -6.99 -16.83 -3.65
N PHE A 69 -6.41 -15.62 -3.69
CA PHE A 69 -6.14 -14.81 -2.52
C PHE A 69 -7.43 -14.54 -1.72
N LYS A 70 -7.31 -14.64 -0.40
CA LYS A 70 -8.32 -14.34 0.60
C LYS A 70 -7.67 -13.70 1.82
N SER A 71 -8.02 -12.45 2.07
CA SER A 71 -7.61 -11.67 3.25
C SER A 71 -7.98 -12.37 4.55
N GLY A 72 -9.14 -13.05 4.60
CA GLY A 72 -9.53 -13.85 5.77
C GLY A 72 -8.55 -14.99 6.08
N THR A 73 -7.99 -15.65 5.05
CA THR A 73 -6.95 -16.67 5.21
C THR A 73 -5.66 -16.05 5.72
N LEU A 74 -5.22 -14.94 5.12
CA LEU A 74 -4.05 -14.18 5.57
C LEU A 74 -4.18 -13.78 7.04
N VAL A 75 -5.31 -13.18 7.44
CA VAL A 75 -5.57 -12.79 8.84
C VAL A 75 -5.55 -14.00 9.79
N GLY A 76 -6.02 -15.16 9.33
CA GLY A 76 -5.87 -16.42 10.05
C GLY A 76 -4.42 -16.85 10.23
N VAL A 77 -3.61 -16.76 9.19
CA VAL A 77 -2.18 -17.08 9.23
C VAL A 77 -1.43 -16.12 10.16
N LEU A 78 -1.62 -14.81 9.99
CA LEU A 78 -0.90 -13.79 10.77
C LEU A 78 -1.26 -13.84 12.25
N GLY A 79 -2.54 -14.02 12.59
CA GLY A 79 -2.98 -14.01 13.99
C GLY A 79 -2.88 -15.37 14.70
N GLY A 80 -2.79 -16.48 13.96
CA GLY A 80 -2.77 -17.83 14.52
C GLY A 80 -3.90 -18.06 15.54
N ASP A 81 -3.54 -18.54 16.74
CA ASP A 81 -4.50 -18.77 17.82
C ASP A 81 -5.18 -17.49 18.34
N GLN A 82 -4.59 -16.31 18.08
CA GLN A 82 -5.13 -15.02 18.51
C GLN A 82 -6.14 -14.42 17.51
N THR A 83 -6.28 -14.98 16.30
CA THR A 83 -7.14 -14.43 15.24
C THR A 83 -8.56 -14.17 15.73
N LYS A 84 -9.18 -15.10 16.47
CA LYS A 84 -10.56 -14.92 16.95
C LYS A 84 -10.68 -13.75 17.93
N ALA A 85 -9.71 -13.60 18.83
CA ALA A 85 -9.71 -12.51 19.80
C ALA A 85 -9.51 -11.16 19.09
N GLU A 86 -8.61 -11.11 18.12
CA GLU A 86 -8.32 -9.90 17.37
C GLU A 86 -9.52 -9.45 16.51
N VAL A 87 -10.13 -10.38 15.76
CA VAL A 87 -11.34 -10.08 14.97
C VAL A 87 -12.48 -9.60 15.88
N ALA A 88 -12.65 -10.19 17.07
CA ALA A 88 -13.65 -9.73 18.03
C ALA A 88 -13.34 -8.31 18.55
N LYS A 89 -12.07 -7.99 18.80
CA LYS A 89 -11.63 -6.65 19.22
C LYS A 89 -11.91 -5.62 18.14
N LEU A 90 -11.48 -5.87 16.90
CA LEU A 90 -11.74 -5.00 15.75
C LEU A 90 -13.24 -4.83 15.50
N THR A 91 -14.01 -5.91 15.63
CA THR A 91 -15.48 -5.86 15.51
C THR A 91 -16.11 -4.97 16.58
N LYS A 92 -15.61 -5.01 17.82
CA LYS A 92 -16.08 -4.13 18.89
C LYS A 92 -15.70 -2.66 18.66
N GLN A 93 -14.51 -2.40 18.13
CA GLN A 93 -13.99 -1.05 17.91
C GLN A 93 -14.61 -0.36 16.69
N PHE A 94 -14.72 -1.09 15.57
CA PHE A 94 -15.10 -0.54 14.29
C PHE A 94 -16.51 -0.97 13.84
N GLY A 95 -17.07 -2.03 14.42
CA GLY A 95 -18.36 -2.60 14.03
C GLY A 95 -18.23 -3.67 12.93
N SER A 96 -19.12 -4.67 12.95
CA SER A 96 -19.04 -5.83 12.05
C SER A 96 -19.08 -5.46 10.56
N SER A 97 -19.89 -4.46 10.18
CA SER A 97 -19.99 -4.01 8.79
C SER A 97 -18.67 -3.42 8.29
N ASN A 98 -17.94 -2.70 9.13
CA ASN A 98 -16.67 -2.09 8.78
C ASN A 98 -15.55 -3.13 8.69
N VAL A 99 -15.55 -4.14 9.57
CA VAL A 99 -14.62 -5.28 9.47
C VAL A 99 -14.89 -6.11 8.21
N GLN A 100 -16.15 -6.33 7.84
CA GLN A 100 -16.50 -7.00 6.59
C GLN A 100 -16.09 -6.18 5.36
N SER A 101 -16.30 -4.86 5.39
CA SER A 101 -15.84 -3.95 4.35
C SER A 101 -14.33 -3.99 4.20
N PHE A 102 -13.59 -4.01 5.32
CA PHE A 102 -12.12 -4.13 5.32
C PHE A 102 -11.66 -5.39 4.58
N LEU A 103 -12.19 -6.57 4.90
CA LEU A 103 -11.83 -7.82 4.22
C LEU A 103 -12.18 -7.79 2.72
N THR A 104 -13.32 -7.19 2.36
CA THR A 104 -13.77 -7.06 0.97
C THR A 104 -12.85 -6.15 0.16
N VAL A 105 -12.48 -4.99 0.73
CA VAL A 105 -11.56 -4.04 0.09
C VAL A 105 -10.16 -4.64 0.00
N PHE A 106 -9.70 -5.37 1.03
CA PHE A 106 -8.39 -6.02 1.00
C PHE A 106 -8.31 -7.11 -0.09
N ASP A 107 -9.33 -7.96 -0.22
CA ASP A 107 -9.41 -8.94 -1.31
C ASP A 107 -9.32 -8.26 -2.68
N PHE A 108 -10.03 -7.14 -2.86
CA PHE A 108 -9.99 -6.37 -4.11
C PHE A 108 -8.63 -5.72 -4.35
N ALA A 109 -8.04 -5.05 -3.35
CA ALA A 109 -6.78 -4.34 -3.48
C ALA A 109 -5.64 -5.30 -3.88
N VAL A 110 -5.62 -6.52 -3.36
CA VAL A 110 -4.61 -7.53 -3.75
C VAL A 110 -4.88 -8.06 -5.17
N ASP A 111 -6.11 -8.39 -5.51
CA ASP A 111 -6.48 -8.82 -6.87
C ASP A 111 -6.10 -7.75 -7.91
N ASP A 112 -6.37 -6.49 -7.60
CA ASP A 112 -6.10 -5.36 -8.47
C ASP A 112 -4.60 -5.05 -8.59
N SER A 113 -3.87 -5.06 -7.46
CA SER A 113 -2.41 -4.99 -7.45
C SER A 113 -1.78 -6.05 -8.35
N LEU A 114 -2.26 -7.31 -8.27
CA LEU A 114 -1.77 -8.43 -9.08
C LEU A 114 -2.03 -8.22 -10.58
N LYS A 115 -3.15 -7.61 -10.97
CA LYS A 115 -3.41 -7.24 -12.37
C LYS A 115 -2.46 -6.15 -12.84
N ILE A 116 -2.28 -5.10 -12.05
CA ILE A 116 -1.42 -3.95 -12.38
C ILE A 116 0.03 -4.42 -12.57
N VAL A 117 0.58 -5.19 -11.62
CA VAL A 117 1.97 -5.68 -11.72
C VAL A 117 2.16 -6.66 -12.88
N THR A 118 1.14 -7.47 -13.19
CA THR A 118 1.15 -8.36 -14.37
C THR A 118 1.18 -7.56 -15.66
N ALA A 119 0.34 -6.52 -15.78
CA ALA A 119 0.30 -5.64 -16.94
C ALA A 119 1.61 -4.84 -17.12
N LYS A 120 2.27 -4.49 -16.01
CA LYS A 120 3.58 -3.81 -16.01
C LYS A 120 4.78 -4.78 -16.12
N HIS A 121 4.53 -6.08 -16.31
CA HIS A 121 5.57 -7.11 -16.43
C HIS A 121 6.56 -7.17 -15.25
N VAL A 122 6.10 -6.86 -14.04
CA VAL A 122 6.91 -6.98 -12.83
C VAL A 122 6.98 -8.46 -12.45
N ALA A 123 8.19 -9.03 -12.45
CA ALA A 123 8.41 -10.40 -12.05
C ALA A 123 8.37 -10.53 -10.53
N LEU A 124 7.48 -11.37 -10.00
CA LEU A 124 7.55 -11.81 -8.62
C LEU A 124 8.78 -12.73 -8.44
N PRO A 125 9.46 -12.68 -7.28
CA PRO A 125 10.58 -13.56 -6.99
C PRO A 125 10.11 -15.01 -6.93
N ALA A 126 11.06 -15.95 -7.03
CA ALA A 126 10.74 -17.37 -6.95
C ALA A 126 10.49 -17.88 -5.52
N GLN A 127 10.93 -17.11 -4.51
CA GLN A 127 10.85 -17.52 -3.10
C GLN A 127 10.29 -16.36 -2.27
N PRO A 128 9.24 -16.60 -1.47
CA PRO A 128 8.77 -15.66 -0.46
C PRO A 128 9.79 -15.56 0.68
N GLU A 129 9.87 -14.40 1.32
CA GLU A 129 10.60 -14.23 2.58
C GLU A 129 9.84 -13.25 3.48
N PRO A 130 9.47 -13.63 4.71
CA PRO A 130 9.64 -14.96 5.33
C PRO A 130 8.73 -16.04 4.72
N ALA A 131 8.85 -17.28 5.20
CA ALA A 131 7.97 -18.36 4.77
C ALA A 131 6.48 -17.99 5.01
N PRO A 132 5.58 -18.16 4.02
CA PRO A 132 4.18 -17.74 4.14
C PRO A 132 3.40 -18.45 5.24
N THR A 133 3.85 -19.66 5.63
CA THR A 133 3.24 -20.44 6.71
C THR A 133 3.73 -20.04 8.10
N ASP A 134 4.81 -19.27 8.21
CA ASP A 134 5.29 -18.73 9.47
C ASP A 134 4.60 -17.40 9.75
N GLY A 135 3.35 -17.49 10.23
CA GLY A 135 2.52 -16.33 10.50
C GLY A 135 3.14 -15.32 11.45
N LYS A 136 3.92 -15.79 12.44
CA LYS A 136 4.62 -14.92 13.39
C LYS A 136 5.74 -14.14 12.70
N ALA A 137 6.62 -14.84 11.95
CA ALA A 137 7.70 -14.18 11.22
C ALA A 137 7.14 -13.20 10.18
N LEU A 138 6.08 -13.60 9.46
CA LEU A 138 5.44 -12.75 8.46
C LEU A 138 4.79 -11.52 9.10
N ALA A 139 4.06 -11.66 10.21
CA ALA A 139 3.49 -10.54 10.93
C ALA A 139 4.56 -9.53 11.39
N VAL A 140 5.70 -10.03 11.91
CA VAL A 140 6.84 -9.17 12.30
C VAL A 140 7.47 -8.49 11.07
N ALA A 141 7.64 -9.20 9.96
CA ALA A 141 8.22 -8.65 8.74
C ALA A 141 7.31 -7.55 8.14
N LEU A 142 5.99 -7.77 8.10
CA LEU A 142 5.01 -6.78 7.66
C LEU A 142 4.99 -5.57 8.59
N PHE A 143 5.05 -5.77 9.90
CA PHE A 143 5.12 -4.65 10.86
C PHE A 143 6.39 -3.81 10.62
N LYS A 144 7.56 -4.45 10.54
CA LYS A 144 8.83 -3.76 10.22
C LYS A 144 8.81 -3.08 8.85
N GLY A 145 8.09 -3.67 7.88
CA GLY A 145 7.91 -3.10 6.56
C GLY A 145 7.29 -1.71 6.61
N GLY A 146 6.30 -1.52 7.49
CA GLY A 146 5.63 -0.22 7.72
C GLY A 146 6.27 0.66 8.79
N GLU A 147 7.41 0.28 9.36
CA GLU A 147 8.07 1.08 10.39
C GLU A 147 8.77 2.29 9.77
N LEU A 148 8.37 3.48 10.21
CA LEU A 148 9.01 4.75 9.86
C LEU A 148 10.37 4.89 10.55
N PRO A 149 11.27 5.77 10.08
CA PRO A 149 12.53 6.06 10.78
C PRO A 149 12.38 6.50 12.25
N SER A 150 11.20 6.98 12.64
CA SER A 150 10.86 7.32 14.01
C SER A 150 10.52 6.11 14.90
N GLY A 151 10.43 4.91 14.33
CA GLY A 151 10.00 3.67 15.00
C GLY A 151 8.48 3.49 15.09
N SER A 152 7.69 4.41 14.54
CA SER A 152 6.22 4.28 14.49
C SER A 152 5.78 3.51 13.25
N PHE A 153 4.72 2.70 13.35
CA PHE A 153 4.13 2.00 12.21
C PHE A 153 3.21 2.93 11.39
N ASN A 154 3.30 2.83 10.07
CA ASN A 154 2.41 3.50 9.11
C ASN A 154 2.05 2.53 7.96
N VAL A 155 0.74 2.39 7.71
CA VAL A 155 0.19 1.49 6.69
C VAL A 155 0.46 1.94 5.24
N GLU A 156 0.44 3.24 4.95
CA GLU A 156 0.75 3.77 3.61
C GLU A 156 2.21 3.46 3.24
N TYR A 157 3.12 3.60 4.21
CA TYR A 157 4.54 3.30 4.07
C TYR A 157 4.76 1.80 3.84
N LEU A 158 3.99 0.94 4.51
CA LEU A 158 3.98 -0.50 4.23
C LEU A 158 3.54 -0.76 2.78
N PHE A 159 2.44 -0.17 2.31
CA PHE A 159 1.97 -0.40 0.94
C PHE A 159 2.93 0.12 -0.12
N ASP A 160 3.48 1.31 0.07
CA ASP A 160 4.53 1.85 -0.79
C ASP A 160 5.74 0.92 -0.84
N ARG A 161 6.07 0.24 0.27
CA ARG A 161 7.16 -0.75 0.30
C ARG A 161 6.80 -2.07 -0.36
N LEU A 162 5.55 -2.52 -0.33
CA LEU A 162 5.14 -3.76 -0.99
C LEU A 162 4.97 -3.56 -2.51
N LEU A 163 4.43 -2.41 -2.93
CA LEU A 163 3.97 -2.21 -4.32
C LEU A 163 4.70 -1.10 -5.08
N THR A 164 5.45 -0.22 -4.42
CA THR A 164 5.81 1.14 -4.84
C THR A 164 4.65 2.14 -4.73
N HIS A 165 5.00 3.40 -4.44
CA HIS A 165 4.04 4.48 -4.29
C HIS A 165 3.09 4.66 -5.50
N PRO A 166 3.56 4.64 -6.77
CA PRO A 166 2.65 4.81 -7.90
C PRO A 166 1.60 3.69 -8.03
N ILE A 167 1.97 2.43 -7.77
CA ILE A 167 1.02 1.31 -7.85
C ILE A 167 0.06 1.37 -6.67
N HIS A 168 0.55 1.70 -5.47
CA HIS A 168 -0.31 1.89 -4.30
C HIS A 168 -1.38 2.95 -4.56
N VAL A 169 -1.00 4.13 -5.08
CA VAL A 169 -1.96 5.18 -5.43
C VAL A 169 -2.95 4.71 -6.48
N GLU A 170 -2.50 4.04 -7.54
CA GLU A 170 -3.37 3.47 -8.61
C GLU A 170 -4.44 2.54 -8.01
N VAL A 171 -4.05 1.64 -7.09
CA VAL A 171 -5.00 0.73 -6.41
C VAL A 171 -5.99 1.51 -5.53
N MET A 172 -5.56 2.56 -4.81
CA MET A 172 -6.47 3.36 -3.99
C MET A 172 -7.44 4.18 -4.83
N ASP A 173 -7.02 4.67 -6.01
CA ASP A 173 -7.92 5.29 -6.98
C ASP A 173 -9.01 4.31 -7.45
N ASP A 174 -8.64 3.05 -7.68
CA ASP A 174 -9.59 2.01 -8.10
C ASP A 174 -10.51 1.54 -6.96
N VAL A 175 -10.02 1.52 -5.72
CA VAL A 175 -10.86 1.33 -4.51
C VAL A 175 -11.87 2.47 -4.38
N ASP A 176 -11.43 3.72 -4.50
CA ASP A 176 -12.28 4.92 -4.46
C ASP A 176 -13.37 4.86 -5.52
N ALA A 177 -13.00 4.50 -6.76
CA ALA A 177 -13.93 4.40 -7.87
C ALA A 177 -14.99 3.30 -7.65
N LYS A 178 -14.63 2.20 -7.00
CA LYS A 178 -15.50 1.03 -6.84
C LYS A 178 -16.34 1.03 -5.56
N TYR A 179 -15.73 1.42 -4.45
CA TYR A 179 -16.32 1.33 -3.11
C TYR A 179 -16.47 2.68 -2.41
N GLY A 180 -15.84 3.73 -2.94
CA GLY A 180 -15.88 5.09 -2.41
C GLY A 180 -14.82 5.37 -1.34
N PRO A 181 -14.49 6.65 -1.11
CA PRO A 181 -13.39 7.08 -0.22
C PRO A 181 -13.58 6.69 1.25
N LYS A 182 -14.83 6.47 1.67
CA LYS A 182 -15.09 5.94 3.02
C LYS A 182 -14.60 4.49 3.17
N ALA A 183 -14.69 3.68 2.13
CA ALA A 183 -14.26 2.29 2.17
C ALA A 183 -12.72 2.20 2.15
N ASP A 184 -12.06 3.04 1.35
CA ASP A 184 -10.61 3.27 1.38
C ASP A 184 -10.14 3.64 2.81
N ALA A 185 -10.67 4.73 3.36
CA ALA A 185 -10.34 5.18 4.71
C ALA A 185 -10.52 4.09 5.78
N ASN A 186 -11.63 3.35 5.72
CA ASN A 186 -11.89 2.24 6.64
C ASN A 186 -10.88 1.10 6.49
N PHE A 187 -10.47 0.78 5.26
CA PHE A 187 -9.45 -0.22 4.98
C PHE A 187 -8.12 0.14 5.65
N HIS A 188 -7.65 1.38 5.47
CA HIS A 188 -6.41 1.85 6.07
C HIS A 188 -6.45 1.88 7.59
N VAL A 189 -7.52 2.41 8.20
CA VAL A 189 -7.61 2.51 9.67
C VAL A 189 -7.64 1.14 10.33
N ILE A 190 -8.41 0.18 9.79
CA ILE A 190 -8.48 -1.17 10.37
C ILE A 190 -7.17 -1.91 10.17
N LEU A 191 -6.53 -1.80 9.00
CA LEU A 191 -5.25 -2.45 8.77
C LEU A 191 -4.14 -1.87 9.65
N GLN A 192 -4.08 -0.54 9.78
CA GLN A 192 -3.16 0.15 10.67
C GLN A 192 -3.27 -0.40 12.09
N GLN A 193 -4.50 -0.51 12.63
CA GLN A 193 -4.72 -1.04 13.97
C GLN A 193 -4.29 -2.50 14.06
N ALA A 194 -4.76 -3.36 13.15
CA ALA A 194 -4.42 -4.79 13.15
C ALA A 194 -2.91 -5.05 13.08
N MET A 195 -2.17 -4.27 12.29
CA MET A 195 -0.71 -4.39 12.20
C MET A 195 -0.01 -3.93 13.48
N VAL A 196 -0.46 -2.84 14.11
CA VAL A 196 0.05 -2.41 15.42
C VAL A 196 -0.15 -3.48 16.47
N ASP A 197 -1.31 -4.13 16.48
CA ASP A 197 -1.62 -5.21 17.42
C ASP A 197 -0.77 -6.45 17.20
N LEU A 198 -0.57 -6.86 15.94
CA LEU A 198 0.35 -7.94 15.57
C LEU A 198 1.80 -7.61 15.97
N GLY A 199 2.23 -6.36 15.78
CA GLY A 199 3.52 -5.86 16.25
C GLY A 199 3.66 -5.98 17.77
N ALA A 200 2.66 -5.53 18.53
CA ALA A 200 2.67 -5.68 19.98
C ALA A 200 2.70 -7.15 20.42
N LEU A 201 1.95 -8.02 19.73
CA LEU A 201 1.87 -9.45 20.03
C LEU A 201 3.18 -10.20 19.78
N TYR A 202 3.86 -9.93 18.66
CA TYR A 202 5.00 -10.74 18.21
C TYR A 202 6.34 -10.04 18.18
N HIS A 203 6.38 -8.71 18.02
CA HIS A 203 7.61 -7.92 17.99
C HIS A 203 8.05 -7.48 19.40
N GLY A 204 7.09 -7.23 20.31
CA GLY A 204 7.35 -6.84 21.71
C GLY A 204 7.43 -8.00 22.72
N GLY A 205 7.14 -9.24 22.31
CA GLY A 205 6.95 -10.40 23.17
C GLY A 205 8.19 -11.04 23.82
N ALA A 206 9.36 -10.38 23.81
CA ALA A 206 10.54 -10.83 24.56
C ALA A 206 10.57 -10.30 26.02
N ALA A 207 9.63 -9.46 26.44
CA ALA A 207 9.66 -8.83 27.77
C ALA A 207 8.51 -9.24 28.73
N ALA A 208 7.60 -10.14 28.34
CA ALA A 208 6.48 -10.58 29.19
C ALA A 208 6.67 -11.99 29.80
N ALA A 209 7.92 -12.46 29.91
CA ALA A 209 8.28 -13.67 30.62
C ALA A 209 9.34 -13.38 31.71
N ALA A 210 8.99 -12.50 32.64
CA ALA A 210 9.60 -12.45 33.96
C ALA A 210 8.46 -12.25 34.97
N LYS A 211 8.13 -13.34 35.65
CA LYS A 211 7.34 -13.32 36.90
C LYS A 211 8.15 -12.65 38.00
#